data_AF-A0A8H4RXI8-F1
#
_entry.id   AF-A0A8H4RXI8-F1
#
_cell.length_a   1.000
_cell.length_b   1.000
_cell.length_c   1.000
_cell.angle_alpha   90.00
_cell.angle_beta   90.00
_cell.angle_gamma   90.00
#
_symmetry.space_group_name_H-M   'P 1'
#
loop_
_entity.id
_entity.type
_entity.pdbx_description
1 polymer ?
#
loop_
_entity_poly.entity_id
_entity_poly.type
_entity_poly.pdbx_seq_one_letter_code
_entity_poly.pdbx_strand_id
1 'polypeptide(L)'
;MSSTTFPSLEVFHDPNTPPNQLATLVSPTTQFWWEAGRASFSTLLQKCQYSPFLQDHYLRLFQLVTIHFPSPFSARKTKLKAGEGAVYELSWNYDSATSDSIMRFSFDIFGSPRALIKQLAAQGFLKPRNADLRLLDSAWPAHRS
;
A
#
# COMPACT_ATOMS: atom_id res chain seq x y z
N MET A 1 15.10 4.22 -42.21
CA MET A 1 14.34 4.39 -40.95
C MET A 1 14.33 3.03 -40.27
N SER A 2 15.10 2.87 -39.19
CA SER A 2 15.33 1.57 -38.55
C SER A 2 14.40 1.42 -37.34
N SER A 3 13.53 0.40 -37.36
CA SER A 3 12.72 -0.01 -36.22
C SER A 3 13.59 -0.81 -35.24
N THR A 4 13.83 -0.28 -34.05
CA THR A 4 14.37 -1.05 -32.92
C THR A 4 13.24 -1.83 -32.26
N THR A 5 13.21 -3.13 -32.51
CA THR A 5 12.38 -4.10 -31.79
C THR A 5 12.96 -4.32 -30.39
N PHE A 6 12.16 -4.08 -29.34
CA PHE A 6 12.50 -4.45 -27.97
C PHE A 6 12.41 -5.98 -27.80
N PRO A 7 13.33 -6.63 -27.06
CA PRO A 7 13.19 -8.04 -26.75
C PRO A 7 12.00 -8.26 -25.81
N SER A 8 11.07 -9.13 -26.23
CA SER A 8 9.98 -9.61 -25.39
C SER A 8 10.56 -10.26 -24.13
N LEU A 9 10.05 -9.85 -22.98
CA LEU A 9 10.35 -10.48 -21.70
C LEU A 9 9.71 -11.89 -21.72
N GLU A 10 10.50 -12.92 -22.00
CA GLU A 10 10.04 -14.30 -21.87
C GLU A 10 9.82 -14.58 -20.38
N VAL A 11 8.55 -14.57 -19.97
CA VAL A 11 8.14 -15.06 -18.66
C VAL A 11 8.31 -16.57 -18.68
N PHE A 12 9.37 -17.05 -18.03
CA PHE A 12 9.54 -18.48 -17.75
C PHE A 12 8.40 -18.93 -16.84
N HIS A 13 7.36 -19.49 -17.43
CA HIS A 13 6.34 -20.25 -16.72
C HIS A 13 6.91 -21.63 -16.44
N ASP A 14 7.39 -21.88 -15.21
CA ASP A 14 7.64 -23.25 -14.77
C ASP A 14 6.28 -23.97 -14.68
N PRO A 15 6.05 -25.04 -15.47
CA PRO A 15 4.77 -25.76 -15.53
C PRO A 15 4.44 -26.51 -14.22
N ASN A 16 5.39 -26.60 -13.28
CA ASN A 16 5.17 -27.13 -11.94
C ASN A 16 4.87 -26.05 -10.90
N THR A 17 4.84 -24.77 -11.29
CA THR A 17 4.37 -23.70 -10.40
C THR A 17 2.85 -23.77 -10.37
N PRO A 18 2.22 -24.13 -9.23
CA PRO A 18 0.76 -24.14 -9.15
C PRO A 18 0.25 -22.74 -9.53
N PRO A 19 -0.71 -22.65 -10.47
CA PRO A 19 -1.25 -21.38 -10.90
C PRO A 19 -1.90 -20.73 -9.67
N ASN A 20 -1.45 -19.54 -9.28
CA ASN A 20 -1.98 -18.74 -8.18
C ASN A 20 -1.76 -19.26 -6.75
N GLN A 21 -0.52 -19.19 -6.24
CA GLN A 21 -0.31 -19.04 -4.78
C GLN A 21 -0.49 -17.59 -4.28
N LEU A 22 -0.82 -16.64 -5.15
CA LEU A 22 -1.27 -15.30 -4.74
C LEU A 22 -2.77 -15.24 -4.39
N ALA A 23 -3.52 -16.32 -4.65
CA ALA A 23 -4.84 -16.55 -4.09
C ALA A 23 -4.77 -17.13 -2.66
N THR A 24 -3.67 -16.93 -1.94
CA THR A 24 -3.62 -17.07 -0.48
C THR A 24 -4.79 -16.29 0.11
N LEU A 25 -5.74 -17.02 0.71
CA LEU A 25 -7.00 -16.53 1.27
C LEU A 25 -6.88 -15.08 1.75
N VAL A 26 -7.37 -14.14 0.94
CA VAL A 26 -7.56 -12.77 1.39
C VAL A 26 -8.58 -12.87 2.51
N SER A 27 -8.17 -12.56 3.74
CA SER A 27 -9.09 -12.66 4.87
C SER A 27 -10.34 -11.83 4.59
N PRO A 28 -11.54 -12.23 5.08
CA PRO A 28 -12.75 -11.42 4.90
C PRO A 28 -12.56 -9.96 5.35
N THR A 29 -11.69 -9.73 6.35
CA THR A 29 -11.30 -8.40 6.82
C THR A 29 -10.51 -7.62 5.76
N THR A 30 -9.49 -8.25 5.15
CA THR A 30 -8.69 -7.64 4.09
C THR A 30 -9.54 -7.31 2.87
N GLN A 31 -10.45 -8.22 2.49
CA GLN A 31 -11.38 -8.00 1.38
C GLN A 31 -12.33 -6.83 1.67
N PHE A 32 -12.88 -6.77 2.89
CA PHE A 32 -13.74 -5.66 3.30
C PHE A 32 -13.03 -4.31 3.12
N TRP A 33 -11.82 -4.15 3.65
CA TRP A 33 -11.08 -2.88 3.57
C TRP A 33 -10.64 -2.53 2.15
N TRP A 34 -10.28 -3.54 1.36
CA TRP A 34 -9.99 -3.35 -0.06
C TRP A 34 -11.21 -2.80 -0.81
N GLU A 35 -12.37 -3.45 -0.67
CA GLU A 35 -13.60 -3.02 -1.33
C GLU A 35 -14.07 -1.65 -0.85
N ALA A 36 -13.96 -1.37 0.45
CA ALA A 36 -14.35 -0.08 1.04
C ALA A 36 -13.51 1.10 0.53
N GLY A 37 -12.22 0.89 0.24
CA GLY A 37 -11.29 1.98 -0.09
C GLY A 37 -10.84 2.08 -1.54
N ARG A 38 -10.84 0.97 -2.31
CA ARG A 38 -10.18 0.91 -3.63
C ARG A 38 -10.72 1.93 -4.63
N ALA A 39 -12.03 2.20 -4.62
CA ALA A 39 -12.66 3.14 -5.53
C ALA A 39 -12.21 4.57 -5.24
N SER A 40 -12.31 5.01 -3.97
CA SER A 40 -11.86 6.34 -3.55
C SER A 40 -10.36 6.54 -3.77
N PHE A 41 -9.55 5.52 -3.48
CA PHE A 41 -8.11 5.54 -3.71
C PHE A 41 -7.80 5.73 -5.20
N SER A 42 -8.41 4.92 -6.07
CA SER A 42 -8.25 5.02 -7.52
C SER A 42 -8.69 6.39 -8.06
N THR A 43 -9.86 6.89 -7.64
CA THR A 43 -10.35 8.21 -8.03
C THR A 43 -9.38 9.33 -7.64
N LEU A 44 -8.78 9.27 -6.45
CA LEU A 44 -7.81 10.29 -6.01
C LEU A 44 -6.51 10.23 -6.81
N LEU A 45 -6.02 9.04 -7.14
CA LEU A 45 -4.86 8.88 -8.01
C LEU A 45 -5.11 9.45 -9.40
N GLN A 46 -6.30 9.21 -9.97
CA GLN A 46 -6.70 9.79 -11.26
C GLN A 46 -6.83 11.31 -11.19
N LYS A 47 -7.46 11.84 -10.14
CA LYS A 47 -7.56 13.29 -9.91
C LYS A 47 -6.20 13.96 -9.79
N CYS A 48 -5.24 13.27 -9.18
CA CYS A 48 -3.87 13.73 -9.07
C CYS A 48 -3.01 13.45 -10.31
N GLN A 49 -3.63 12.97 -11.42
CA GLN A 49 -2.98 12.73 -12.70
C GLN A 49 -1.76 11.79 -12.63
N TYR A 50 -1.76 10.84 -11.70
CA TYR A 50 -0.72 9.81 -11.66
C TYR A 50 -0.73 8.99 -12.96
N SER A 51 0.43 8.61 -13.46
CA SER A 51 0.53 7.73 -14.63
C SER A 51 -0.11 6.35 -14.36
N PRO A 52 -0.65 5.64 -15.36
CA PRO A 52 -1.26 4.32 -15.14
C PRO A 52 -0.36 3.33 -14.40
N PHE A 53 0.94 3.39 -14.67
CA PHE A 53 1.94 2.60 -13.94
C PHE A 53 1.98 2.94 -12.45
N LEU A 54 1.99 4.23 -12.08
CA LEU A 54 1.96 4.64 -10.68
C LEU A 54 0.61 4.35 -10.03
N GLN A 55 -0.49 4.44 -10.76
CA GLN A 55 -1.81 4.08 -10.25
C GLN A 55 -1.86 2.60 -9.83
N ASP A 56 -1.41 1.69 -10.70
CA ASP A 56 -1.33 0.26 -10.38
C ASP A 56 -0.36 0.00 -9.21
N HIS A 57 0.80 0.65 -9.22
CA HIS A 57 1.80 0.54 -8.15
C HIS A 57 1.22 0.91 -6.78
N TYR A 58 0.55 2.07 -6.67
CA TYR A 58 -0.02 2.52 -5.39
C TYR A 58 -1.29 1.76 -4.99
N LEU A 59 -2.08 1.24 -5.94
CA LEU A 59 -3.20 0.35 -5.62
C LEU A 59 -2.71 -0.98 -5.04
N ARG A 60 -1.63 -1.56 -5.56
CA ARG A 60 -1.00 -2.75 -4.97
C ARG A 60 -0.44 -2.47 -3.58
N LEU A 61 0.16 -1.30 -3.37
CA LEU A 61 0.59 -0.86 -2.04
C LEU A 61 -0.60 -0.79 -1.07
N PHE A 62 -1.71 -0.20 -1.49
CA PHE A 62 -2.92 -0.12 -0.68
C PHE A 62 -3.44 -1.50 -0.30
N GLN A 63 -3.53 -2.43 -1.26
CA GLN A 63 -3.93 -3.82 -1.01
C GLN A 63 -3.00 -4.53 -0.02
N LEU A 64 -1.70 -4.28 -0.08
CA LEU A 64 -0.74 -4.87 0.85
C LEU A 64 -0.95 -4.36 2.28
N VAL A 65 -1.21 -3.05 2.41
CA VAL A 65 -1.44 -2.41 3.70
C VAL A 65 -2.75 -2.89 4.34
N THR A 66 -3.81 -3.15 3.55
CA THR A 66 -5.10 -3.61 4.10
C THR A 66 -5.04 -5.00 4.77
N ILE A 67 -3.99 -5.79 4.51
CA ILE A 67 -3.73 -7.06 5.22
C ILE A 67 -3.50 -6.81 6.72
N HIS A 68 -2.96 -5.64 7.06
CA HIS A 68 -2.62 -5.24 8.43
C HIS A 68 -3.71 -4.42 9.10
N PHE A 69 -4.88 -4.27 8.46
CA PHE A 69 -6.02 -3.57 9.05
C PHE A 69 -6.79 -4.50 9.99
N PRO A 70 -7.39 -3.93 11.05
CA PRO A 70 -8.09 -4.72 12.06
C PRO A 70 -9.46 -5.15 11.51
N SER A 71 -10.12 -6.07 12.19
CA SER A 71 -11.53 -6.39 11.87
C SER A 71 -12.38 -5.10 11.93
N PRO A 72 -13.27 -4.85 10.96
CA PRO A 72 -14.15 -3.67 10.97
C PRO A 72 -15.12 -3.66 12.17
N PHE A 73 -15.33 -4.81 12.81
CA PHE A 73 -16.18 -4.94 14.00
C PHE A 73 -15.40 -4.77 15.31
N SER A 74 -14.08 -4.58 15.25
CA SER A 74 -13.29 -4.33 16.45
C SER A 74 -13.41 -2.87 16.88
N ALA A 75 -13.86 -2.64 18.12
CA ALA A 75 -13.88 -1.31 18.70
C ALA A 75 -12.44 -0.85 18.98
N ARG A 76 -11.81 -0.19 18.01
CA ARG A 76 -10.47 0.38 18.15
C ARG A 76 -10.53 1.90 18.06
N LYS A 77 -9.91 2.57 19.03
CA LYS A 77 -9.67 4.00 18.98
C LYS A 77 -8.51 4.26 18.02
N THR A 78 -8.72 5.15 17.07
CA THR A 78 -7.72 5.56 16.08
C THR A 78 -7.38 7.02 16.33
N LYS A 79 -6.19 7.44 15.91
CA LYS A 79 -5.76 8.85 16.04
C LYS A 79 -5.99 9.65 14.75
N LEU A 80 -6.59 9.02 13.75
CA LEU A 80 -6.82 9.62 12.44
C LEU A 80 -7.94 10.66 12.51
N LYS A 81 -7.82 11.71 11.68
CA LYS A 81 -8.76 12.84 11.71
C LYS A 81 -10.07 12.54 10.98
N ALA A 82 -10.10 11.46 10.22
CA ALA A 82 -11.26 11.01 9.43
C ALA A 82 -12.48 10.54 10.28
N GLY A 83 -12.38 10.55 11.62
CA GLY A 83 -13.46 10.21 12.54
C GLY A 83 -13.09 9.06 13.49
N GLU A 84 -13.88 8.86 14.54
CA GLU A 84 -13.69 7.74 15.46
C GLU A 84 -13.78 6.40 14.71
N GLY A 85 -12.75 5.56 14.84
CA GLY A 85 -12.71 4.23 14.23
C GLY A 85 -12.16 4.20 12.80
N ALA A 86 -11.78 5.34 12.22
CA ALA A 86 -11.16 5.37 10.90
C ALA A 86 -9.76 4.73 10.94
N VAL A 87 -9.52 3.67 10.16
CA VAL A 87 -8.23 2.94 10.13
C VAL A 87 -7.25 3.51 9.10
N TYR A 88 -7.75 4.32 8.17
CA TYR A 88 -6.96 5.09 7.22
C TYR A 88 -7.63 6.42 6.87
N GLU A 89 -6.83 7.33 6.32
CA GLU A 89 -7.24 8.64 5.83
C GLU A 89 -6.61 8.88 4.46
N LEU A 90 -7.43 9.34 3.52
CA LEU A 90 -6.99 9.79 2.19
C LEU A 90 -7.14 11.30 2.14
N SER A 91 -6.06 12.00 1.86
CA SER A 91 -6.06 13.43 1.57
C SER A 91 -5.33 13.70 0.27
N TRP A 92 -5.48 14.90 -0.27
CA TRP A 92 -4.72 15.34 -1.42
C TRP A 92 -4.41 16.82 -1.24
N ASN A 93 -3.29 17.26 -1.79
CA ASN A 93 -2.88 18.66 -1.78
C ASN A 93 -2.64 19.11 -3.21
N TYR A 94 -3.10 20.32 -3.53
CA TYR A 94 -2.82 20.98 -4.80
C TYR A 94 -1.72 22.01 -4.57
N ASP A 95 -0.62 21.89 -5.32
CA ASP A 95 0.43 22.89 -5.35
C ASP A 95 0.18 23.84 -6.51
N SER A 96 -0.26 25.06 -6.22
CA SER A 96 -0.53 26.07 -7.25
C SER A 96 0.74 26.57 -7.95
N ALA A 97 1.92 26.40 -7.35
CA ALA A 97 3.18 26.85 -7.95
C ALA A 97 3.65 25.89 -9.05
N THR A 98 3.47 24.57 -8.86
CA THR A 98 3.81 23.56 -9.87
C THR A 98 2.62 23.06 -10.67
N SER A 99 1.40 23.45 -10.27
CA SER A 99 0.13 22.91 -10.78
C SER A 99 0.02 21.39 -10.58
N ASP A 100 0.80 20.81 -9.66
CA ASP A 100 0.76 19.40 -9.34
C ASP A 100 -0.25 19.11 -8.23
N SER A 101 -0.80 17.91 -8.25
CA SER A 101 -1.63 17.40 -7.16
C SER A 101 -0.97 16.16 -6.58
N ILE A 102 -0.81 16.13 -5.26
CA ILE A 102 -0.22 15.00 -4.55
C ILE A 102 -1.25 14.40 -3.61
N MET A 103 -1.60 13.15 -3.87
CA MET A 103 -2.36 12.31 -2.94
C MET A 103 -1.48 11.88 -1.74
N ARG A 104 -2.06 11.91 -0.54
CA ARG A 104 -1.47 11.40 0.70
C ARG A 104 -2.37 10.32 1.30
N PHE A 105 -1.76 9.20 1.67
CA PHE A 105 -2.41 8.09 2.34
C PHE A 105 -1.78 7.92 3.72
N SER A 106 -2.60 8.07 4.76
CA SER A 106 -2.20 7.87 6.15
C SER A 106 -3.00 6.71 6.73
N PHE A 107 -2.37 5.89 7.57
CA PHE A 107 -3.05 4.76 8.20
C PHE A 107 -2.40 4.44 9.54
N ASP A 108 -3.19 3.88 10.45
CA ASP A 108 -2.68 3.31 11.68
C ASP A 108 -2.21 1.88 11.40
N ILE A 109 -1.06 1.50 11.95
CA ILE A 109 -0.56 0.12 11.86
C ILE A 109 -1.15 -0.68 13.02
N PHE A 110 -1.90 -1.72 12.69
CA PHE A 110 -2.44 -2.65 13.68
C PHE A 110 -1.63 -3.94 13.66
N GLY A 111 -0.99 -4.27 14.79
CA GLY A 111 -0.11 -5.45 14.89
C GLY A 111 1.36 -5.06 14.85
N SER A 112 2.18 -5.80 14.10
CA SER A 112 3.64 -5.62 14.06
C SER A 112 4.07 -4.74 12.89
N PRO A 113 4.53 -3.48 13.13
CA PRO A 113 5.07 -2.62 12.07
C PRO A 113 6.23 -3.28 11.32
N ARG A 114 7.03 -4.08 12.03
CA ARG A 114 8.16 -4.81 11.44
C ARG A 114 7.70 -5.83 10.38
N ALA A 115 6.55 -6.48 10.57
CA ALA A 115 6.02 -7.43 9.60
C ALA A 115 5.59 -6.71 8.31
N LEU A 116 4.83 -5.61 8.43
CA LEU A 116 4.45 -4.77 7.30
C LEU A 116 5.67 -4.24 6.55
N ILE A 117 6.67 -3.71 7.25
CA ILE A 117 7.86 -3.14 6.62
C ILE A 117 8.71 -4.20 5.91
N LYS A 118 8.87 -5.38 6.52
CA LYS A 118 9.50 -6.52 5.84
C LYS A 118 8.75 -6.92 4.56
N GLN A 119 7.42 -6.93 4.60
CA GLN A 119 6.59 -7.26 3.46
C GLN A 119 6.70 -6.20 2.35
N LEU A 120 6.66 -4.91 2.72
CA LEU A 120 6.87 -3.79 1.80
C LEU A 120 8.25 -3.83 1.14
N ALA A 121 9.29 -4.12 1.91
CA ALA A 121 10.65 -4.27 1.39
C ALA A 121 10.77 -5.48 0.46
N ALA A 122 10.19 -6.63 0.82
CA ALA A 122 10.18 -7.83 -0.01
C ALA A 122 9.43 -7.62 -1.34
N GLN A 123 8.41 -6.76 -1.35
CA GLN A 123 7.63 -6.38 -2.54
C GLN A 123 8.23 -5.19 -3.31
N GLY A 124 9.40 -4.68 -2.91
CA GLY A 124 10.11 -3.60 -3.60
C GLY A 124 9.54 -2.19 -3.39
N PHE A 125 8.59 -2.00 -2.47
CA PHE A 125 8.03 -0.69 -2.13
C PHE A 125 9.00 0.17 -1.28
N LEU A 126 9.92 -0.47 -0.57
CA LEU A 126 10.95 0.22 0.21
C LEU A 126 12.32 -0.05 -0.40
N LYS A 127 13.07 1.02 -0.67
CA LYS A 127 14.49 0.89 -1.06
C LYS A 127 15.28 0.28 0.11
N PRO A 128 16.30 -0.56 -0.15
CA PRO A 128 17.11 -1.20 0.90
C PRO A 128 17.72 -0.22 1.91
N ARG A 129 18.05 1.01 1.47
CA ARG A 129 18.58 2.08 2.32
C ARG A 129 17.55 2.68 3.30
N ASN A 130 16.26 2.56 2.98
CA ASN A 130 15.13 3.00 3.81
C ASN A 130 14.50 1.84 4.61
N ALA A 131 14.89 0.60 4.31
CA ALA A 131 14.50 -0.60 5.02
C ALA A 131 15.46 -0.92 6.19
N ASP A 132 16.29 0.04 6.61
CA ASP A 132 17.10 -0.11 7.81
C ASP A 132 16.19 -0.05 9.03
N LEU A 133 15.63 -1.22 9.35
CA LEU A 133 14.70 -1.48 10.44
C LEU A 133 15.25 -1.01 11.80
N ARG A 134 16.56 -0.81 11.92
CA ARG A 134 17.23 -0.32 13.13
C ARG A 134 16.79 1.10 13.50
N LEU A 135 16.47 1.96 12.52
CA LEU A 135 15.97 3.31 12.79
C LEU A 135 14.55 3.31 13.34
N LEU A 136 13.75 2.29 13.00
CA LEU A 136 12.40 2.11 13.55
C LEU A 136 12.44 1.66 15.00
N ASP A 137 13.41 0.83 15.38
CA ASP A 137 13.62 0.42 16.79
C ASP A 137 13.99 1.62 17.69
N SER A 138 14.63 2.65 17.15
CA SER A 138 14.96 3.90 17.87
C SER A 138 13.87 4.98 17.82
N ALA A 139 13.08 5.03 16.75
CA ALA A 139 12.04 6.06 16.54
C ALA A 139 10.66 5.65 17.07
N TRP A 140 10.44 4.35 17.29
CA TRP A 140 9.24 3.84 17.91
C TRP A 140 9.47 3.70 19.41
N PRO A 141 8.98 4.63 20.26
CA PRO A 141 9.06 4.42 21.68
C PRO A 141 8.33 3.12 21.98
N ALA A 142 9.02 2.20 22.66
CA ALA A 142 8.36 1.13 23.36
C ALA A 142 7.38 1.76 24.36
N HIS A 143 6.15 2.03 23.93
CA HIS A 143 4.99 2.01 24.82
C HIS A 143 4.80 0.52 25.14
N ARG A 144 5.54 -0.06 26.09
CA ARG A 144 5.36 -0.02 27.55
C ARG A 144 3.91 -0.29 27.95
N SER A 145 3.73 -1.54 28.39
CA SER A 145 2.68 -2.17 29.22
C SER A 145 1.26 -2.14 28.68
#